data_AF-A0A926DE14-F1
#
_entry.id   AF-A0A926DE14-F1
#
_cell.length_a   1.000
_cell.length_b   1.000
_cell.length_c   1.000
_cell.angle_alpha   90.00
_cell.angle_beta   90.00
_cell.angle_gamma   90.00
#
_symmetry.space_group_name_H-M   'P 1'
#
loop_
_entity.id
_entity.type
_entity.pdbx_description
1 polymer ?
#
loop_
_entity_poly.entity_id
_entity_poly.type
_entity_poly.pdbx_seq_one_letter_code
_entity_poly.pdbx_strand_id
1 'polypeptide(L)'
;MDETVSANSQEAAVPETNSTIDNAAQQTESKPDGQAEGGNETAQDSTVQPFEGEQQRDLERDAAFAHLRREMEAARREARRLRSAGEENGRRGQSAQWEAMRQENDFLRDQVFSRFYSDDLEIIRAAHPDCRAESVNDLGLDFCGLRAMGVDPLVAYEAMQSAHSATQRQKPPTMGSAKSTGKTESGFYTREDVRRMSQDDVSRNFDKIRKSMSKWR
;
A
#
# COMPACT_ATOMS: atom_id res chain seq x y z
N MET A 1 -0.41 -9.41 31.73
CA MET A 1 0.80 -9.26 30.90
C MET A 1 0.28 -9.02 29.51
N ASP A 2 0.10 -7.74 29.20
CA ASP A 2 -0.51 -7.23 27.97
C ASP A 2 0.48 -7.19 26.81
N GLU A 3 -0.14 -7.21 25.63
CA GLU A 3 0.37 -7.31 24.27
C GLU A 3 1.41 -6.24 23.87
N THR A 4 2.26 -6.56 22.89
CA THR A 4 2.34 -5.80 21.63
C THR A 4 3.35 -6.44 20.66
N VAL A 5 2.82 -6.86 19.51
CA VAL A 5 3.58 -7.28 18.33
C VAL A 5 4.02 -6.00 17.60
N SER A 6 5.32 -5.83 17.45
CA SER A 6 5.93 -4.73 16.70
C SER A 6 5.90 -5.04 15.20
N ALA A 7 5.00 -4.38 14.46
CA ALA A 7 4.90 -4.47 13.02
C ALA A 7 5.91 -3.52 12.37
N ASN A 8 6.98 -4.10 11.84
CA ASN A 8 7.99 -3.46 11.00
C ASN A 8 7.40 -3.23 9.59
N SER A 9 7.04 -1.99 9.26
CA SER A 9 6.65 -1.60 7.90
C SER A 9 7.84 -0.94 7.21
N GLN A 10 8.46 -1.67 6.29
CA GLN A 10 9.46 -1.12 5.38
C GLN A 10 8.77 -0.35 4.26
N GLU A 11 9.08 0.94 4.20
CA GLU A 11 8.68 1.91 3.20
C GLU A 11 9.37 1.61 1.86
N ALA A 12 8.57 1.39 0.81
CA ALA A 12 9.05 1.09 -0.52
C ALA A 12 9.60 2.36 -1.20
N ALA A 13 10.89 2.34 -1.52
CA ALA A 13 11.59 3.37 -2.26
C ALA A 13 11.15 3.43 -3.73
N VAL A 14 10.85 4.62 -4.22
CA VAL A 14 10.61 4.92 -5.64
C VAL A 14 11.95 5.28 -6.29
N PRO A 15 12.33 4.71 -7.45
CA PRO A 15 13.63 5.00 -8.06
C PRO A 15 13.61 6.35 -8.80
N GLU A 16 14.46 7.28 -8.36
CA GLU A 16 14.77 8.53 -9.05
C GLU A 16 15.49 8.23 -10.38
N THR A 17 14.99 8.80 -11.47
CA THR A 17 15.63 8.75 -12.78
C THR A 17 16.53 9.97 -12.96
N ASN A 18 17.80 9.65 -13.24
CA ASN A 18 18.89 10.54 -13.56
C ASN A 18 18.57 11.39 -14.81
N SER A 19 18.69 12.71 -14.73
CA SER A 19 18.95 13.55 -15.91
C SER A 19 19.94 14.64 -15.55
N THR A 20 21.20 14.30 -15.79
CA THR A 20 22.35 15.20 -15.85
C THR A 20 22.14 16.20 -16.98
N ILE A 21 22.04 17.48 -16.66
CA ILE A 21 22.34 18.57 -17.60
C ILE A 21 23.53 19.32 -17.02
N ASP A 22 24.69 19.06 -17.63
CA ASP A 22 25.93 19.81 -17.46
C ASP A 22 25.73 21.26 -17.91
N ASN A 23 26.13 22.22 -17.07
CA ASN A 23 26.51 23.53 -17.60
C ASN A 23 27.73 24.06 -16.85
N ALA A 24 28.87 23.93 -17.51
CA ALA A 24 30.15 24.46 -17.13
C ALA A 24 30.20 25.97 -17.44
N ALA A 25 30.40 26.78 -16.40
CA ALA A 25 30.99 28.10 -16.57
C ALA A 25 31.85 28.42 -15.33
N GLN A 26 33.15 28.25 -15.55
CA GLN A 26 34.24 28.63 -14.66
C GLN A 26 34.26 30.16 -14.51
N GLN A 27 34.32 30.69 -13.29
CA GLN A 27 35.14 31.87 -12.98
C GLN A 27 35.82 31.67 -11.64
N THR A 28 37.14 31.63 -11.73
CA THR A 28 38.17 31.49 -10.73
C THR A 28 38.64 32.86 -10.26
N GLU A 29 38.62 33.17 -8.97
CA GLU A 29 39.59 34.10 -8.34
C GLU A 29 39.80 33.63 -6.87
N SER A 30 40.89 32.93 -6.58
CA SER A 30 42.23 33.43 -6.20
C SER A 30 42.32 33.88 -4.73
N LYS A 31 42.66 32.90 -3.89
CA LYS A 31 43.13 33.06 -2.51
C LYS A 31 44.66 32.98 -2.54
N PRO A 32 45.45 33.88 -1.92
CA PRO A 32 46.87 33.64 -1.74
C PRO A 32 47.17 33.15 -0.32
N ASP A 33 47.76 31.96 -0.25
CA ASP A 33 48.58 31.49 0.86
C ASP A 33 49.96 32.13 0.81
N GLY A 34 50.60 32.27 1.97
CA GLY A 34 52.00 32.68 2.09
C GLY A 34 52.52 32.56 3.51
N GLN A 35 52.94 31.35 3.90
CA GLN A 35 53.86 31.10 5.02
C GLN A 35 55.30 31.42 4.59
N ALA A 36 56.10 32.02 5.48
CA ALA A 36 57.55 31.82 5.50
C ALA A 36 58.11 32.07 6.91
N GLU A 37 58.80 31.06 7.44
CA GLU A 37 59.62 31.08 8.64
C GLU A 37 61.00 31.75 8.41
N GLY A 38 61.70 32.12 9.49
CA GLY A 38 63.17 32.14 9.54
C GLY A 38 63.82 33.51 9.76
N GLY A 39 64.47 33.71 10.91
CA GLY A 39 65.11 34.96 11.32
C GLY A 39 66.56 35.16 10.85
N ASN A 40 67.11 36.36 11.00
CA ASN A 40 68.14 36.71 12.00
C ASN A 40 68.52 38.20 11.90
N GLU A 41 68.81 38.76 13.07
CA GLU A 41 69.36 40.05 13.48
C GLU A 41 70.04 40.96 12.44
N THR A 42 69.69 42.26 12.47
CA THR A 42 70.69 43.31 12.71
C THR A 42 70.01 44.49 13.40
N ALA A 43 70.47 44.80 14.62
CA ALA A 43 70.11 46.02 15.33
C ALA A 43 70.60 47.24 14.54
N GLN A 44 69.69 48.09 14.10
CA GLN A 44 69.96 49.51 13.88
C GLN A 44 68.83 50.35 14.45
N ASP A 45 69.18 50.94 15.58
CA ASP A 45 68.62 52.14 16.18
C ASP A 45 68.34 53.21 15.11
N SER A 46 67.06 53.51 14.89
CA SER A 46 66.60 54.83 14.45
C SER A 46 65.07 54.86 14.44
N THR A 47 64.53 55.51 15.47
CA THR A 47 63.31 56.33 15.40
C THR A 47 62.07 55.64 14.80
N VAL A 48 61.30 54.99 15.67
CA VAL A 48 59.84 54.88 15.47
C VAL A 48 59.35 56.30 15.22
N GLN A 49 58.96 56.62 13.99
CA GLN A 49 58.12 57.80 13.79
C GLN A 49 56.90 57.56 14.68
N PRO A 50 56.65 58.42 15.70
CA PRO A 50 55.41 58.31 16.44
C PRO A 50 54.28 58.38 15.41
N PHE A 51 53.26 57.55 15.58
CA PHE A 51 52.04 57.63 14.79
C PHE A 51 51.48 59.04 14.96
N GLU A 52 51.87 59.94 14.06
CA GLU A 52 51.41 61.32 14.01
C GLU A 52 50.01 61.31 13.41
N GLY A 53 49.04 61.61 14.27
CA GLY A 53 47.65 61.75 13.92
C GLY A 53 46.79 60.85 14.77
N GLU A 54 46.47 61.29 15.98
CA GLU A 54 45.19 60.95 16.58
C GLU A 54 44.10 61.46 15.62
N GLN A 55 43.73 60.67 14.61
CA GLN A 55 42.51 60.92 13.86
C GLN A 55 41.38 60.77 14.88
N GLN A 56 40.90 61.89 15.40
CA GLN A 56 39.76 61.93 16.31
C GLN A 56 38.63 61.14 15.66
N ARG A 57 38.19 60.06 16.34
CA ARG A 57 37.06 59.25 15.88
C ARG A 57 35.86 60.17 15.73
N ASP A 58 35.39 60.30 14.50
CA ASP A 58 34.21 61.07 14.16
C ASP A 58 32.97 60.25 14.52
N LEU A 59 32.48 60.50 15.74
CA LEU A 59 31.33 59.79 16.31
C LEU A 59 30.06 59.99 15.49
N GLU A 60 29.91 61.13 14.80
CA GLU A 60 28.75 61.40 13.95
C GLU A 60 28.79 60.54 12.69
N ARG A 61 29.99 60.42 12.09
CA ARG A 61 30.22 59.54 10.95
C ARG A 61 30.05 58.06 11.34
N ASP A 62 30.54 57.65 12.49
CA ASP A 62 30.37 56.29 13.00
C ASP A 62 28.89 55.98 13.31
N ALA A 63 28.15 56.93 13.88
CA ALA A 63 26.71 56.81 14.10
C ALA A 63 25.94 56.70 12.78
N ALA A 64 26.28 57.52 11.78
CA ALA A 64 25.67 57.46 10.46
C ALA A 64 25.88 56.09 9.78
N PHE A 65 27.08 55.51 9.90
CA PHE A 65 27.34 54.16 9.41
C PHE A 65 26.59 53.08 10.19
N ALA A 66 26.41 53.23 11.51
CA ALA A 66 25.61 52.32 12.32
C ALA A 66 24.11 52.36 11.94
N HIS A 67 23.57 53.55 11.68
CA HIS A 67 22.21 53.73 11.18
C HIS A 67 22.03 53.10 9.79
N LEU A 68 22.93 53.39 8.85
CA LEU A 68 22.90 52.80 7.52
C LEU A 68 22.96 51.27 7.56
N ARG A 69 23.80 50.68 8.43
CA ARG A 69 23.87 49.22 8.60
C ARG A 69 22.54 48.65 9.11
N ARG A 70 21.91 49.30 10.10
CA ARG A 70 20.62 48.88 10.64
C ARG A 70 19.50 48.96 9.59
N GLU A 71 19.48 50.01 8.78
CA GLU A 71 18.53 50.17 7.67
C GLU A 71 18.75 49.11 6.59
N MET A 72 19.99 48.86 6.20
CA MET A 72 20.33 47.81 5.23
C MET A 72 19.98 46.41 5.74
N GLU A 73 20.16 46.13 7.03
CA GLU A 73 19.72 44.89 7.66
C GLU A 73 18.19 44.75 7.70
N ALA A 74 17.47 45.85 7.97
CA ALA A 74 16.02 45.88 7.92
C ALA A 74 15.49 45.63 6.50
N ALA A 75 16.07 46.30 5.49
CA ALA A 75 15.73 46.11 4.08
C ALA A 75 16.04 44.67 3.62
N ARG A 76 17.17 44.09 4.04
CA ARG A 76 17.50 42.68 3.76
C ARG A 76 16.51 41.71 4.41
N ARG A 77 16.06 42.00 5.64
CA ARG A 77 15.06 41.20 6.35
C ARG A 77 13.71 41.24 5.64
N GLU A 78 13.29 42.42 5.20
CA GLU A 78 12.03 42.60 4.47
C GLU A 78 12.08 41.93 3.09
N ALA A 79 13.17 42.11 2.34
CA ALA A 79 13.37 41.45 1.05
C ALA A 79 13.39 39.91 1.20
N ARG A 80 13.97 39.39 2.28
CA ARG A 80 13.90 37.95 2.60
C ARG A 80 12.45 37.53 2.88
N ARG A 81 11.70 38.29 3.68
CA ARG A 81 10.29 37.99 3.98
C ARG A 81 9.42 37.96 2.73
N LEU A 82 9.59 38.92 1.83
CA LEU A 82 8.85 39.00 0.57
C LEU A 82 9.18 37.83 -0.36
N ARG A 83 10.47 37.45 -0.47
CA ARG A 83 10.87 36.26 -1.24
C ARG A 83 10.26 34.99 -0.67
N SER A 84 10.38 34.76 0.64
CA SER A 84 9.81 33.58 1.29
C SER A 84 8.28 33.51 1.16
N ALA A 85 7.59 34.65 1.27
CA ALA A 85 6.14 34.72 1.06
C ALA A 85 5.75 34.42 -0.41
N GLY A 86 6.53 34.90 -1.38
CA GLY A 86 6.32 34.61 -2.79
C GLY A 86 6.56 33.13 -3.12
N GLU A 87 7.63 32.54 -2.58
CA GLU A 87 7.94 31.10 -2.71
C GLU A 87 6.83 30.24 -2.09
N GLU A 88 6.36 30.59 -0.88
CA GLU A 88 5.27 29.88 -0.22
C GLU A 88 3.97 29.99 -1.00
N ASN A 89 3.62 31.17 -1.52
CA ASN A 89 2.44 31.36 -2.34
C ASN A 89 2.53 30.57 -3.65
N GLY A 90 3.70 30.56 -4.29
CA GLY A 90 3.97 29.75 -5.47
C GLY A 90 3.81 28.25 -5.19
N ARG A 91 4.34 27.78 -4.05
CA ARG A 91 4.22 26.37 -3.63
C ARG A 91 2.78 25.98 -3.31
N ARG A 92 2.03 26.84 -2.62
CA ARG A 92 0.58 26.66 -2.35
C ARG A 92 -0.24 26.66 -3.64
N GLY A 93 0.09 27.53 -4.59
CA GLY A 93 -0.55 27.57 -5.91
C GLY A 93 -0.29 26.30 -6.72
N GLN A 94 0.93 25.77 -6.70
CA GLN A 94 1.27 24.50 -7.34
C GLN A 94 0.57 23.32 -6.66
N SER A 95 0.55 23.26 -5.33
CA SER A 95 -0.15 22.19 -4.60
C SER A 95 -1.65 22.22 -4.86
N ALA A 96 -2.27 23.40 -4.88
CA ALA A 96 -3.70 23.54 -5.16
C ALA A 96 -4.05 23.13 -6.59
N GLN A 97 -3.21 23.49 -7.58
CA GLN A 97 -3.40 23.06 -8.97
C GLN A 97 -3.24 21.54 -9.12
N TRP A 98 -2.24 20.96 -8.47
CA TRP A 98 -2.03 19.51 -8.48
C TRP A 98 -3.21 18.75 -7.85
N GLU A 99 -3.72 19.26 -6.74
CA GLU A 99 -4.88 18.69 -6.06
C GLU A 99 -6.15 18.79 -6.91
N ALA A 100 -6.40 19.94 -7.53
CA ALA A 100 -7.51 20.12 -8.47
C ALA A 100 -7.41 19.17 -9.66
N MET A 101 -6.21 19.00 -10.23
CA MET A 101 -5.98 18.08 -11.35
C MET A 101 -6.19 16.62 -10.93
N ARG A 102 -5.78 16.24 -9.71
CA ARG A 102 -6.07 14.91 -9.16
C ARG A 102 -7.57 14.70 -9.01
N GLN A 103 -8.30 15.64 -8.40
CA GLN A 103 -9.75 15.54 -8.21
C GLN A 103 -10.48 15.39 -9.55
N GLU A 104 -10.10 16.17 -10.56
CA GLU A 104 -10.66 16.04 -11.90
C GLU A 104 -10.35 14.67 -12.51
N ASN A 105 -9.13 14.16 -12.36
CA ASN A 105 -8.76 12.86 -12.88
C ASN A 105 -9.57 11.73 -12.21
N ASP A 106 -9.74 11.81 -10.90
CA ASP A 106 -10.52 10.84 -10.13
C ASP A 106 -11.99 10.90 -10.54
N PHE A 107 -12.56 12.09 -10.71
CA PHE A 107 -13.92 12.27 -11.21
C PHE A 107 -14.13 11.68 -12.61
N LEU A 108 -13.21 11.94 -13.54
CA LEU A 108 -13.28 11.39 -14.89
C LEU A 108 -13.14 9.88 -14.92
N ARG A 109 -12.25 9.33 -14.08
CA ARG A 109 -12.11 7.87 -13.91
C ARG A 109 -13.41 7.27 -13.41
N ASP A 110 -13.99 7.82 -12.35
CA ASP A 110 -15.26 7.34 -11.80
C ASP A 110 -16.38 7.39 -12.83
N GLN A 111 -16.45 8.47 -13.63
CA GLN A 111 -17.44 8.58 -14.70
C GLN A 111 -17.24 7.53 -15.80
N VAL A 112 -15.99 7.28 -16.22
CA VAL A 112 -15.66 6.25 -17.22
C VAL A 112 -15.99 4.86 -16.69
N PHE A 113 -15.59 4.53 -15.46
CA PHE A 113 -15.92 3.25 -14.83
C PHE A 113 -17.42 3.06 -14.67
N SER A 114 -18.14 4.09 -14.24
CA SER A 114 -19.61 4.02 -14.07
C SER A 114 -20.31 3.66 -15.37
N ARG A 115 -19.89 4.27 -16.50
CA ARG A 115 -20.45 3.95 -17.82
C ARG A 115 -20.06 2.55 -18.28
N PHE A 116 -18.79 2.20 -18.15
CA PHE A 116 -18.31 0.87 -18.54
C PHE A 116 -19.07 -0.24 -17.82
N TYR A 117 -19.30 -0.06 -16.51
CA TYR A 117 -20.05 -0.99 -15.69
C TYR A 117 -21.56 -0.98 -15.95
N SER A 118 -22.17 0.17 -16.26
CA SER A 118 -23.57 0.19 -16.67
C SER A 118 -23.79 -0.58 -17.97
N ASP A 119 -22.90 -0.38 -18.94
CA ASP A 119 -22.98 -1.04 -20.24
C ASP A 119 -22.81 -2.56 -20.09
N ASP A 120 -21.83 -3.00 -19.28
CA ASP A 120 -21.64 -4.42 -18.95
C ASP A 120 -22.90 -5.05 -18.31
N LEU A 121 -23.57 -4.35 -17.39
CA LEU A 121 -24.80 -4.84 -16.76
C LEU A 121 -25.97 -4.91 -17.74
N GLU A 122 -26.08 -3.96 -18.66
CA GLU A 122 -27.12 -4.00 -19.69
C GLU A 122 -26.94 -5.24 -20.59
N ILE A 123 -25.70 -5.53 -20.99
CA ILE A 123 -25.37 -6.72 -21.78
C ILE A 123 -25.71 -8.00 -21.00
N ILE A 124 -25.31 -8.08 -19.73
CA ILE A 124 -25.58 -9.24 -18.88
C ILE A 124 -27.08 -9.41 -18.66
N ARG A 125 -27.83 -8.34 -18.35
CA ARG A 125 -29.28 -8.41 -18.14
C ARG A 125 -30.05 -8.79 -19.40
N ALA A 126 -29.54 -8.41 -20.58
CA ALA A 126 -30.14 -8.81 -21.84
C ALA A 126 -30.03 -10.34 -22.09
N ALA A 127 -28.89 -10.95 -21.72
CA ALA A 127 -28.66 -12.38 -21.90
C ALA A 127 -29.12 -13.25 -20.71
N HIS A 128 -29.04 -12.71 -19.49
CA HIS A 128 -29.41 -13.33 -18.22
C HIS A 128 -30.41 -12.45 -17.45
N PRO A 129 -31.72 -12.54 -17.77
CA PRO A 129 -32.75 -11.73 -17.13
C PRO A 129 -32.97 -12.05 -15.63
N ASP A 130 -32.42 -13.16 -15.15
CA ASP A 130 -32.43 -13.59 -13.76
C ASP A 130 -31.35 -12.91 -12.91
N CYS A 131 -30.42 -12.17 -13.53
CA CYS A 131 -29.39 -11.40 -12.83
C CYS A 131 -30.02 -10.27 -11.99
N ARG A 132 -29.89 -10.37 -10.66
CA ARG A 132 -30.41 -9.39 -9.68
C ARG A 132 -29.39 -8.35 -9.21
N ALA A 133 -28.18 -8.35 -9.76
CA ALA A 133 -27.15 -7.39 -9.38
C ALA A 133 -27.58 -5.96 -9.75
N GLU A 134 -27.52 -5.03 -8.78
CA GLU A 134 -27.83 -3.61 -9.01
C GLU A 134 -26.63 -2.90 -9.61
N SER A 135 -25.43 -3.28 -9.17
CA SER A 135 -24.14 -2.77 -9.61
C SER A 135 -23.18 -3.89 -10.02
N VAL A 136 -22.15 -3.55 -10.82
CA VAL A 136 -21.11 -4.52 -11.20
C VAL A 136 -20.33 -5.01 -9.98
N ASN A 137 -20.20 -4.18 -8.94
CA ASN A 137 -19.54 -4.59 -7.70
C ASN A 137 -20.29 -5.72 -6.98
N ASP A 138 -21.60 -5.84 -7.17
CA ASP A 138 -22.42 -6.93 -6.60
C ASP A 138 -22.17 -8.27 -7.30
N LEU A 139 -21.65 -8.26 -8.53
CA LEU A 139 -21.22 -9.47 -9.23
C LEU A 139 -19.98 -10.08 -8.55
N GLY A 140 -19.18 -9.26 -7.84
CA GLY A 140 -18.04 -9.68 -7.05
C GLY A 140 -16.69 -9.35 -7.70
N LEU A 141 -15.62 -9.46 -6.89
CA LEU A 141 -14.26 -9.09 -7.31
C LEU A 141 -13.73 -9.94 -8.48
N ASP A 142 -14.14 -11.20 -8.58
CA ASP A 142 -13.73 -12.09 -9.67
C ASP A 142 -14.25 -11.60 -11.03
N PHE A 143 -15.45 -11.01 -11.07
CA PHE A 143 -16.01 -10.39 -12.28
C PHE A 143 -15.10 -9.25 -12.75
N CYS A 144 -14.83 -8.32 -11.83
CA CYS A 144 -14.01 -7.15 -12.10
C CYS A 144 -12.59 -7.56 -12.52
N GLY A 145 -12.04 -8.60 -11.91
CA GLY A 145 -10.74 -9.17 -12.30
C GLY A 145 -10.73 -9.69 -13.74
N LEU A 146 -11.74 -10.48 -14.13
CA LEU A 146 -11.87 -10.97 -15.50
C LEU A 146 -12.06 -9.83 -16.51
N ARG A 147 -12.86 -8.82 -16.16
CA ARG A 147 -13.04 -7.61 -16.99
C ARG A 147 -11.75 -6.82 -17.15
N ALA A 148 -10.97 -6.67 -16.07
CA ALA A 148 -9.67 -5.99 -16.12
C ALA A 148 -8.65 -6.73 -16.99
N MET A 149 -8.78 -8.06 -17.14
CA MET A 149 -8.01 -8.87 -18.08
C MET A 149 -8.50 -8.77 -19.53
N GLY A 150 -9.58 -8.03 -19.79
CA GLY A 150 -10.16 -7.86 -21.13
C GLY A 150 -11.14 -8.96 -21.56
N VAL A 151 -11.60 -9.80 -20.63
CA VAL A 151 -12.63 -10.81 -20.92
C VAL A 151 -13.98 -10.14 -21.13
N ASP A 152 -14.77 -10.60 -22.11
CA ASP A 152 -16.13 -10.11 -22.39
C ASP A 152 -17.05 -10.23 -21.15
N PRO A 153 -17.91 -9.23 -20.87
CA PRO A 153 -18.84 -9.27 -19.72
C PRO A 153 -19.70 -10.53 -19.65
N LEU A 154 -20.17 -11.06 -20.78
CA LEU A 154 -21.05 -12.23 -20.75
C LEU A 154 -20.26 -13.49 -20.35
N VAL A 155 -19.09 -13.67 -20.95
CA VAL A 155 -18.18 -14.80 -20.66
C VAL A 155 -17.69 -14.74 -19.21
N ALA A 156 -17.38 -13.54 -18.72
CA ALA A 156 -16.99 -13.34 -17.33
C ALA A 156 -18.11 -13.74 -16.36
N TYR A 157 -19.35 -13.34 -16.63
CA TYR A 157 -20.51 -13.70 -15.81
C TYR A 157 -20.75 -15.22 -15.78
N GLU A 158 -20.71 -15.88 -16.94
CA GLU A 158 -20.86 -17.34 -17.02
C GLU A 158 -19.73 -18.10 -16.31
N ALA A 159 -18.49 -17.65 -16.45
CA ALA A 159 -17.35 -18.20 -15.75
C ALA A 159 -17.55 -18.13 -14.22
N MET A 160 -18.09 -17.02 -13.73
CA MET A 160 -18.41 -16.89 -12.31
C MET A 160 -19.56 -17.77 -11.86
N GLN A 161 -20.62 -17.88 -12.66
CA GLN A 161 -21.79 -18.68 -12.29
C GLN A 161 -21.46 -20.17 -12.30
N SER A 162 -20.61 -20.61 -13.23
CA SER A 162 -20.07 -21.97 -13.26
C SER A 162 -19.15 -22.25 -12.07
N ALA A 163 -18.26 -21.31 -11.69
CA ALA A 163 -17.41 -21.42 -10.51
C ALA A 163 -18.23 -21.46 -9.19
N HIS A 164 -19.27 -20.63 -9.06
CA HIS A 164 -20.20 -20.66 -7.93
C HIS A 164 -20.95 -21.99 -7.84
N SER A 165 -21.44 -22.48 -8.99
CA SER A 165 -22.12 -23.77 -9.07
C SER A 165 -21.18 -24.94 -8.73
N ALA A 166 -19.92 -24.88 -9.18
CA ALA A 166 -18.90 -25.86 -8.85
C ALA A 166 -18.53 -25.84 -7.36
N THR A 167 -18.58 -24.69 -6.72
CA THR A 167 -18.31 -24.54 -5.28
C THR A 167 -19.52 -24.97 -4.43
N GLN A 168 -20.75 -24.75 -4.90
CA GLN A 168 -21.98 -25.19 -4.22
C GLN A 168 -22.28 -26.70 -4.41
N ARG A 169 -21.87 -27.30 -5.53
CA ARG A 169 -21.87 -28.76 -5.74
C ARG A 169 -20.65 -29.33 -4.97
N GLN A 170 -20.73 -30.07 -3.89
CA GLN A 170 -21.78 -30.81 -3.20
C GLN A 170 -21.29 -30.90 -1.75
N LYS A 171 -22.14 -30.63 -0.73
CA LYS A 171 -22.00 -31.47 0.47
C LYS A 171 -22.32 -32.88 -0.06
N PRO A 172 -21.41 -33.87 0.03
CA PRO A 172 -21.76 -35.23 -0.33
C PRO A 172 -23.09 -35.53 0.35
N PRO A 173 -24.04 -36.20 -0.32
CA PRO A 173 -25.30 -36.57 0.29
C PRO A 173 -24.97 -37.06 1.68
N THR A 174 -25.44 -36.35 2.71
CA THR A 174 -25.24 -36.83 4.07
C THR A 174 -25.81 -38.24 4.00
N MET A 175 -24.94 -39.24 4.12
CA MET A 175 -25.38 -40.61 4.36
C MET A 175 -26.36 -40.43 5.49
N GLY A 176 -27.66 -40.59 5.18
CA GLY A 176 -28.70 -40.25 6.11
C GLY A 176 -28.30 -40.91 7.41
N SER A 177 -28.35 -40.17 8.53
CA SER A 177 -28.19 -40.76 9.85
C SER A 177 -29.01 -42.04 9.79
N ALA A 178 -28.31 -43.18 9.77
CA ALA A 178 -28.95 -44.46 9.70
C ALA A 178 -29.67 -44.55 11.03
N LYS A 179 -30.91 -44.07 11.07
CA LYS A 179 -31.87 -44.48 12.06
C LYS A 179 -31.84 -45.99 11.92
N SER A 180 -31.20 -46.64 12.88
CA SER A 180 -31.17 -48.07 13.07
C SER A 180 -32.59 -48.52 13.38
N THR A 181 -33.46 -48.45 12.38
CA THR A 181 -34.86 -48.86 12.42
C THR A 181 -35.03 -49.75 11.21
N GLY A 182 -34.49 -50.95 11.35
CA GLY A 182 -34.37 -51.92 10.28
C GLY A 182 -33.16 -52.77 10.60
N LYS A 183 -33.41 -53.87 11.31
CA LYS A 183 -32.49 -54.98 11.48
C LYS A 183 -32.14 -55.44 10.07
N THR A 184 -31.09 -54.86 9.48
CA THR A 184 -30.54 -55.31 8.21
C THR A 184 -30.21 -56.77 8.46
N GLU A 185 -30.94 -57.68 7.83
CA GLU A 185 -30.62 -59.09 7.86
C GLU A 185 -29.30 -59.25 7.10
N SER A 186 -28.19 -58.95 7.78
CA SER A 186 -26.88 -59.42 7.35
C SER A 186 -27.04 -60.92 7.19
N GLY A 187 -26.78 -61.44 6.00
CA GLY A 187 -26.91 -62.88 5.71
C GLY A 187 -26.01 -63.77 6.58
N PHE A 188 -25.23 -63.17 7.49
CA PHE A 188 -24.40 -63.83 8.48
C PHE A 188 -24.55 -63.15 9.85
N TYR A 189 -24.56 -63.96 10.91
CA TYR A 189 -24.54 -63.54 12.31
C TYR A 189 -23.12 -63.60 12.87
N THR A 190 -22.74 -62.62 13.68
CA THR A 190 -21.46 -62.69 14.41
C THR A 190 -21.61 -63.49 15.71
N ARG A 191 -20.50 -63.95 16.28
CA ARG A 191 -20.48 -64.67 17.56
C ARG A 191 -21.15 -63.88 18.69
N GLU A 192 -20.97 -62.56 18.66
CA GLU A 192 -21.50 -61.66 19.68
C GLU A 192 -23.02 -61.45 19.50
N ASP A 193 -23.51 -61.43 18.25
CA ASP A 193 -24.95 -61.35 17.97
C ASP A 193 -25.69 -62.60 18.44
N VAL A 194 -25.12 -63.79 18.23
CA VAL A 194 -25.73 -65.06 18.64
C VAL A 194 -25.74 -65.20 20.16
N ARG A 195 -24.73 -64.67 20.87
CA ARG A 195 -24.68 -64.66 22.34
C ARG A 195 -25.74 -63.76 22.97
N ARG A 196 -26.13 -62.68 22.28
CA ARG A 196 -27.17 -61.75 22.73
C ARG A 196 -28.57 -62.18 22.29
N MET A 197 -28.68 -63.25 21.53
CA MET A 197 -29.94 -63.74 20.98
C MET A 197 -30.63 -64.69 21.97
N SER A 198 -31.96 -64.61 22.05
CA SER A 198 -32.75 -65.55 22.86
C SER A 198 -32.74 -66.95 22.23
N GLN A 199 -32.96 -67.99 23.04
CA GLN A 199 -32.97 -69.37 22.54
C GLN A 199 -34.01 -69.60 21.44
N ASP A 200 -35.17 -68.93 21.55
CA ASP A 200 -36.23 -68.99 20.55
C ASP A 200 -35.81 -68.33 19.24
N ASP A 201 -35.09 -67.22 19.31
CA ASP A 201 -34.60 -66.53 18.11
C ASP A 201 -33.42 -67.24 17.45
N VAL A 202 -32.60 -67.97 18.23
CA VAL A 202 -31.55 -68.84 17.71
C VAL A 202 -32.16 -70.01 16.95
N SER A 203 -33.23 -70.63 17.45
CA SER A 203 -33.89 -71.74 16.76
C SER A 203 -34.53 -71.32 15.42
N ARG A 204 -35.16 -70.15 15.37
CA ARG A 204 -35.76 -69.59 14.14
C ARG A 204 -34.71 -69.24 13.07
N ASN A 205 -33.50 -68.86 13.48
CA ASN A 205 -32.42 -68.44 12.58
C ASN A 205 -31.28 -69.47 12.48
N PHE A 206 -31.52 -70.71 12.94
CA PHE A 206 -30.49 -71.72 13.14
C PHE A 206 -29.66 -72.00 11.89
N ASP A 207 -30.28 -72.13 10.72
CA ASP A 207 -29.56 -72.40 9.46
C ASP A 207 -28.63 -71.26 9.03
N LYS A 208 -29.05 -70.01 9.27
CA LYS A 208 -28.24 -68.83 8.99
C LYS A 208 -27.09 -68.73 10.00
N ILE A 209 -27.35 -68.99 11.28
CA ILE A 209 -26.33 -69.02 12.33
C ILE A 209 -25.30 -70.12 12.05
N ARG A 210 -25.73 -71.33 11.68
CA ARG A 210 -24.84 -72.45 11.33
C ARG A 210 -23.91 -72.13 10.17
N LYS A 211 -24.43 -71.52 9.11
CA LYS A 211 -23.61 -71.03 7.99
C LYS A 211 -22.63 -69.95 8.44
N SER A 212 -23.01 -69.13 9.41
CA SER A 212 -22.16 -68.07 9.96
C SER A 212 -21.04 -68.61 10.84
N MET A 213 -21.30 -69.66 11.64
CA MET A 213 -20.29 -70.31 12.48
C MET A 213 -19.09 -70.80 11.68
N SER A 214 -19.29 -71.27 10.43
CA SER A 214 -18.19 -71.72 9.56
C SER A 214 -17.18 -70.62 9.21
N LYS A 215 -17.54 -69.35 9.39
CA LYS A 215 -16.70 -68.18 9.11
C LYS A 215 -16.13 -67.53 10.38
N TRP A 216 -16.50 -68.02 11.55
CA TRP A 216 -15.93 -67.54 12.80
C TRP A 216 -14.53 -68.17 12.95
N ARG A 217 -13.50 -67.35 13.09
CA ARG A 217 -12.14 -67.77 13.44
C ARG A 217 -11.89 -67.58 14.93
#